data_AF-A0A4R2BL60-F1
#
_entry.id   AF-A0A4R2BL60-F1
#
_cell.length_a   1.000
_cell.length_b   1.000
_cell.length_c   1.000
_cell.angle_alpha   90.00
_cell.angle_beta   90.00
_cell.angle_gamma   90.00
#
_symmetry.space_group_name_H-M   'P 1'
#
loop_
_entity.id
_entity.type
_entity.pdbx_description
1 polymer ?
#
loop_
_entity_poly.entity_id
_entity_poly.type
_entity_poly.pdbx_seq_one_letter_code
_entity_poly.pdbx_strand_id
1 'polypeptide(L)' 'MHAAHGVCYEEYCSNHDVRMAVEREREKDYLKSQRILSDIERKAHS' A
#
# COMPACT_ATOMS: atom_id res chain seq x y z
N MET A 1 3.32 -3.05 18.82
CA MET A 1 2.39 -2.68 17.73
C MET A 1 3.20 -2.49 16.47
N HIS A 2 3.02 -3.32 15.45
CA HIS A 2 3.67 -3.11 14.15
C HIS A 2 2.96 -1.94 13.46
N ALA A 3 3.64 -0.79 13.42
CA ALA A 3 3.16 0.38 12.70
C ALA A 3 3.26 0.11 11.20
N ALA A 4 2.12 -0.05 10.51
CA ALA A 4 2.11 -0.06 9.05
C ALA A 4 2.48 1.36 8.58
N HIS A 5 3.45 1.47 7.67
CA HIS A 5 3.97 2.76 7.16
C HIS A 5 4.48 3.72 8.27
N GLY A 6 4.93 3.18 9.41
CA GLY A 6 5.51 3.99 10.49
C GLY A 6 4.51 4.78 11.33
N VAL A 7 3.19 4.60 11.12
CA VAL A 7 2.13 5.29 11.84
C VAL A 7 1.37 4.33 12.77
N CYS A 8 1.08 4.75 14.00
CA CYS A 8 0.26 3.96 14.91
C CYS A 8 -1.24 4.07 14.55
N TYR A 9 -2.05 3.09 14.97
CA TYR A 9 -3.46 3.06 14.59
C TYR A 9 -4.24 4.29 15.11
N GLU A 10 -3.92 4.77 16.30
CA GLU A 10 -4.56 5.95 16.90
C GLU A 10 -4.26 7.21 16.09
N GLU A 11 -3.00 7.42 15.70
CA GLU A 11 -2.59 8.57 14.89
C GLU A 11 -3.21 8.53 13.48
N TYR A 12 -3.28 7.35 12.87
CA TYR A 12 -3.98 7.13 11.61
C TYR A 12 -5.48 7.48 11.70
N CYS A 13 -6.15 7.14 12.82
CA CYS A 13 -7.57 7.40 12.99
C CYS A 13 -7.87 8.87 13.30
N SER A 14 -7.01 9.51 14.09
CA SER A 14 -7.24 10.85 14.62
C SER A 14 -6.77 11.97 13.70
N ASN A 15 -5.80 11.73 12.81
CA ASN A 15 -5.26 12.75 11.91
C ASN A 15 -5.57 12.43 10.43
N HIS A 16 -6.40 13.28 9.82
CA HIS A 16 -6.80 13.13 8.42
C HIS A 16 -5.62 13.21 7.44
N ASP A 17 -4.68 14.13 7.66
CA ASP A 17 -3.55 14.33 6.76
C ASP A 17 -2.60 13.12 6.79
N VAL A 18 -2.38 12.58 7.99
CA VAL A 18 -1.62 11.34 8.18
C VAL A 18 -2.32 10.18 7.49
N ARG A 19 -3.64 10.05 7.65
CA ARG A 19 -4.43 9.04 6.93
C ARG A 19 -4.27 9.16 5.43
N MET A 20 -4.41 10.36 4.86
CA MET A 20 -4.25 10.59 3.43
C MET A 20 -2.82 10.33 2.94
N ALA A 21 -1.80 10.53 3.76
CA ALA A 21 -0.43 10.15 3.41
C ALA A 21 -0.28 8.62 3.32
N VAL A 22 -0.76 7.89 4.34
CA VAL A 22 -0.71 6.42 4.38
C VAL A 22 -1.49 5.79 3.23
N GLU A 23 -2.71 6.26 2.95
CA GLU A 23 -3.54 5.71 1.87
C GLU A 23 -2.92 5.95 0.48
N ARG A 24 -2.25 7.08 0.26
CA ARG A 24 -1.49 7.33 -0.99
C ARG A 24 -0.33 6.38 -1.17
N GLU A 25 0.37 5.99 -0.11
CA GLU A 25 1.43 4.99 -0.18
C GLU A 25 0.87 3.60 -0.46
N ARG A 26 -0.22 3.24 0.23
CA ARG A 26 -0.93 1.96 0.00
C ARG A 26 -1.39 1.81 -1.44
N GLU A 27 -1.92 2.87 -2.05
CA GLU A 27 -2.32 2.85 -3.46
C GLU A 27 -1.13 2.59 -4.40
N LYS A 28 0.02 3.23 -4.16
CA LYS A 28 1.24 3.01 -4.94
C LYS A 28 1.73 1.57 -4.83
N ASP A 29 1.74 1.02 -3.61
CA ASP A 29 2.16 -0.35 -3.35
C ASP A 29 1.21 -1.36 -4.00
N TYR A 30 -0.10 -1.10 -3.94
CA TYR A 30 -1.10 -1.91 -4.62
C TYR A 30 -0.88 -1.92 -6.14
N LEU A 31 -0.71 -0.75 -6.77
CA LEU A 31 -0.46 -0.65 -8.21
C LEU A 31 0.84 -1.34 -8.61
N LYS A 32 1.89 -1.23 -7.80
CA LYS A 32 3.16 -1.93 -8.03
C LYS A 32 2.98 -3.45 -7.94
N SER A 33 2.25 -3.92 -6.94
CA SER A 33 1.93 -5.34 -6.75
C SER A 33 1.14 -5.90 -7.95
N GLN A 34 0.11 -5.18 -8.40
CA GLN A 34 -0.69 -5.55 -9.58
C GLN A 34 0.17 -5.67 -10.85
N ARG A 35 1.12 -4.74 -11.07
CA ARG A 35 2.05 -4.84 -12.20
C ARG A 35 2.92 -6.08 -12.13
N ILE A 36 3.49 -6.37 -10.96
CA ILE A 36 4.32 -7.56 -10.75
C ILE A 36 3.52 -8.84 -11.03
N LEU A 37 2.29 -8.93 -10.51
CA LEU A 37 1.40 -10.06 -10.76
C LEU A 37 1.12 -10.22 -12.25
N SER A 38 0.79 -9.13 -12.95
CA SER A 38 0.53 -9.16 -14.39
C SER A 38 1.74 -9.61 -15.21
N ASP A 39 2.95 -9.25 -14.79
CA ASP A 39 4.20 -9.66 -15.45
C ASP A 39 4.50 -11.15 -15.21
N ILE A 40 4.19 -11.66 -14.02
CA ILE A 40 4.32 -13.09 -13.69
C ILE A 40 3.30 -13.90 -14.49
N GLU A 41 2.04 -13.50 -14.51
CA GLU A 41 0.98 -14.17 -15.27
C GLU A 41 1.34 -14.24 -16.76
N ARG A 42 1.82 -13.14 -17.34
CA ARG A 42 2.25 -13.11 -18.74
C ARG A 42 3.36 -14.12 -19.05
N LYS A 43 4.34 -14.27 -18.14
CA LYS A 43 5.45 -15.23 -18.30
C LYS A 43 5.05 -16.67 -18.03
N ALA A 44 4.04 -16.90 -17.18
CA ALA A 44 3.54 -18.23 -16.87
C ALA A 44 2.63 -18.80 -17.98
N HIS A 45 1.97 -17.92 -18.72
CA HIS A 45 1.06 -18.28 -19.81
C HIS A 45 1.67 -18.17 -21.22
N SER A 46 2.98 -17.92 -21.34
CA SER A 46 3.77 -17.95 -22.58
C SER A 46 4.55 -19.25 -22.72
#